data_AF-A0A7S3BNB7-F1
#
_entry.id   AF-A0A7S3BNB7-F1
#
_cell.length_a   1.000
_cell.length_b   1.000
_cell.length_c   1.000
_cell.angle_alpha   90.00
_cell.angle_beta   90.00
_cell.angle_gamma   90.00
#
_symmetry.space_group_name_H-M   'P 1'
#
loop_
_entity.id
_entity.type
_entity.pdbx_description
1 polymer ?
#
loop_
_entity_poly.entity_id
_entity_poly.type
_entity_poly.pdbx_seq_one_letter_code
_entity_poly.pdbx_strand_id
1 'polypeptide(L)'
;IELGIKSLDPSVFSAAQYKHMSSAQLQHSLLKVALLLGATVRLRCPVADLTSLSSLGYTAGGRHTARGYSSPQRQQKKSASKSFDVLVDATGSRCPLFHALGFEQTTVLKSARALAIVGHMVNRRTPQEKRLVESTWSAQYHQQRFAQLLADGVGLQNFVYYRSDGAFADEATHYFVMTADADTLVNFGALHKLLPVDQLCTSSNLDQTQLEAYLRKAVAEFVPELAEQPIVPGQLQIFDFSERKQSNRAAVLVPGKEMGGSSSQRVLVTRVGDALQEPFWPEGLGINRGFLHALDCADLVQNYAALVHRGQRPAEAEALLVRREALFQCTKRVSGYNRQTELKQHVDASRQNYTYAINPRTRYASLPPAMPPPLHGD
;
A
#
# COMPACT_ATOMS: atom_id res chain seq x y z
N ILE A 1 -3.68 19.49 -0.24
CA ILE A 1 -4.26 19.31 1.12
C ILE A 1 -3.11 19.08 2.09
N GLU A 2 -2.93 19.95 3.09
CA GLU A 2 -2.02 19.68 4.21
C GLU A 2 -2.77 19.03 5.37
N LEU A 3 -2.19 17.99 5.96
CA LEU A 3 -2.76 17.30 7.11
C LEU A 3 -2.12 17.74 8.44
N GLY A 4 -1.15 18.66 8.41
CA GLY A 4 -0.47 19.13 9.61
C GLY A 4 0.29 18.04 10.38
N ILE A 5 0.69 16.94 9.71
CA ILE A 5 1.28 15.76 10.37
C ILE A 5 2.50 16.12 11.21
N LYS A 6 3.36 17.05 10.73
CA LYS A 6 4.54 17.48 11.50
C LYS A 6 4.20 18.16 12.82
N SER A 7 3.03 18.81 12.92
CA SER A 7 2.53 19.40 14.16
C SER A 7 2.00 18.34 15.13
N LEU A 8 1.44 17.25 14.60
CA LEU A 8 0.95 16.11 15.39
C LEU A 8 2.07 15.11 15.76
N ASP A 9 3.14 15.13 14.97
CA ASP A 9 4.26 14.22 15.08
C ASP A 9 5.56 14.91 14.63
N PRO A 10 6.27 15.59 15.55
CA PRO A 10 7.51 16.27 15.21
C PRO A 10 8.65 15.33 14.79
N SER A 11 8.53 14.03 15.08
CA SER A 11 9.52 13.01 14.68
C SER A 11 9.45 12.67 13.19
N VAL A 12 8.27 12.88 12.59
CA VAL A 12 8.05 12.70 11.16
C VAL A 12 8.89 13.70 10.39
N PHE A 13 9.60 13.19 9.39
CA PHE A 13 10.44 13.99 8.51
C PHE A 13 11.58 14.72 9.24
N SER A 14 12.09 14.12 10.32
CA SER A 14 13.22 14.65 11.10
C SER A 14 14.56 14.56 10.38
N ALA A 15 14.69 13.63 9.41
CA ALA A 15 15.87 13.51 8.56
C ALA A 15 15.89 14.57 7.44
N ALA A 16 17.07 15.11 7.15
CA ALA A 16 17.28 16.20 6.19
C ALA A 16 16.78 15.92 4.76
N GLN A 17 16.55 14.65 4.39
CA GLN A 17 16.17 14.27 3.03
C GLN A 17 14.67 14.05 2.80
N TYR A 18 13.77 14.08 3.79
CA TYR A 18 12.29 14.14 3.64
C TYR A 18 11.62 13.14 2.66
N LYS A 19 12.29 12.07 2.22
CA LYS A 19 11.87 11.28 1.05
C LYS A 19 11.26 9.91 1.36
N HIS A 20 11.36 9.45 2.60
CA HIS A 20 10.84 8.15 3.03
C HIS A 20 10.40 8.19 4.49
N MET A 21 9.65 7.16 4.89
CA MET A 21 9.08 6.98 6.23
C MET A 21 8.80 5.48 6.42
N SER A 22 8.92 4.98 7.64
CA SER A 22 8.49 3.61 7.95
C SER A 22 6.97 3.48 7.84
N SER A 23 6.49 2.30 7.47
CA SER A 23 5.05 2.02 7.43
C SER A 23 4.38 2.26 8.77
N ALA A 24 5.04 1.89 9.88
CA ALA A 24 4.53 2.09 11.23
C ALA A 24 4.35 3.57 11.56
N GLN A 25 5.35 4.42 11.28
CA GLN A 25 5.26 5.86 11.55
C GLN A 25 4.16 6.52 10.71
N LEU A 26 4.00 6.11 9.45
CA LEU A 26 2.93 6.61 8.57
C LEU A 26 1.55 6.21 9.10
N GLN A 27 1.37 4.94 9.47
CA GLN A 27 0.12 4.43 10.03
C GLN A 27 -0.27 5.16 11.32
N HIS A 28 0.67 5.35 12.25
CA HIS A 28 0.41 6.06 13.50
C HIS A 28 0.06 7.53 13.26
N SER A 29 0.77 8.19 12.35
CA SER A 29 0.52 9.58 11.98
C SER A 29 -0.88 9.77 11.36
N LEU A 30 -1.26 8.92 10.41
CA LEU A 30 -2.58 8.96 9.78
C LEU A 30 -3.70 8.53 10.73
N LEU A 31 -3.44 7.61 11.67
CA LEU A 31 -4.39 7.24 12.71
C LEU A 31 -4.71 8.43 13.63
N LYS A 32 -3.69 9.18 14.08
CA LYS A 32 -3.90 10.40 14.87
C LYS A 32 -4.79 11.40 14.13
N VAL A 33 -4.49 11.67 12.86
CA VAL A 33 -5.31 12.55 12.01
C VAL A 33 -6.74 12.04 11.90
N ALA A 34 -6.93 10.75 11.62
CA ALA A 34 -8.26 10.15 11.49
C ALA A 34 -9.08 10.27 12.78
N LEU A 35 -8.47 10.02 13.94
CA LEU A 35 -9.13 10.14 15.24
C LEU A 35 -9.52 11.59 15.56
N LEU A 36 -8.66 12.57 15.24
CA LEU A 36 -8.98 13.99 15.40
C LEU A 36 -10.15 14.44 14.52
N LEU A 37 -10.29 13.85 13.34
CA LEU A 37 -11.42 14.08 12.43
C LEU A 37 -12.69 13.28 12.82
N GLY A 38 -12.68 12.55 13.94
CA GLY A 38 -13.83 11.81 14.45
C GLY A 38 -14.05 10.44 13.81
N ALA A 39 -13.06 9.89 13.10
CA ALA A 39 -13.15 8.54 12.56
C ALA A 39 -13.26 7.50 13.70
N THR A 40 -14.23 6.60 13.60
CA THR A 40 -14.35 5.47 14.53
C THR A 40 -13.46 4.32 14.07
N VAL A 41 -12.43 4.00 14.86
CA VAL A 41 -11.48 2.93 14.55
C VAL A 41 -11.72 1.74 15.48
N ARG A 42 -11.75 0.53 14.91
CA ARG A 42 -11.86 -0.74 15.64
C ARG A 42 -10.64 -1.60 15.35
N LEU A 43 -9.86 -1.88 16.38
CA LEU A 43 -8.69 -2.75 16.29
C LEU A 43 -9.06 -4.19 16.69
N ARG A 44 -8.29 -5.16 16.21
CA ARG A 44 -8.49 -6.60 16.50
C ARG A 44 -9.90 -7.09 16.15
N CYS A 45 -10.44 -6.57 15.06
CA CYS A 45 -11.76 -6.92 14.53
C CYS A 45 -11.58 -7.58 13.14
N PRO A 46 -11.04 -8.80 13.07
CA PRO A 46 -10.90 -9.50 11.80
C PRO A 46 -12.29 -9.76 11.19
N VAL A 47 -12.38 -9.58 9.87
CA VAL A 47 -13.58 -9.85 9.08
C VAL A 47 -13.29 -11.08 8.24
N ALA A 48 -13.94 -12.20 8.56
CA ALA A 48 -13.70 -13.48 7.89
C ALA A 48 -14.50 -13.61 6.58
N ASP A 49 -15.71 -13.06 6.56
CA ASP A 49 -16.66 -13.17 5.46
C ASP A 49 -17.58 -11.95 5.35
N LEU A 50 -18.35 -11.86 4.25
CA LEU A 50 -19.25 -10.74 4.00
C LEU A 50 -20.38 -10.63 5.02
N THR A 51 -20.80 -11.74 5.62
CA THR A 51 -21.81 -11.76 6.68
C THR A 51 -21.29 -11.06 7.93
N SER A 52 -20.07 -11.39 8.37
CA SER A 52 -19.38 -10.74 9.48
C SER A 52 -19.16 -9.25 9.19
N LEU A 53 -18.81 -8.89 7.94
CA LEU A 53 -18.67 -7.49 7.51
C LEU A 53 -19.99 -6.73 7.64
N SER A 54 -21.09 -7.31 7.15
CA SER A 54 -22.42 -6.71 7.24
C SER A 54 -22.83 -6.47 8.70
N SER A 55 -22.46 -7.37 9.60
CA SER A 55 -22.77 -7.26 11.04
C SER A 55 -22.04 -6.09 11.74
N LEU A 56 -20.95 -5.58 11.17
CA LEU A 56 -20.21 -4.45 11.75
C LEU A 56 -20.98 -3.13 11.69
N GLY A 57 -21.87 -2.95 10.71
CA GLY A 57 -22.69 -1.74 10.55
C GLY A 57 -23.67 -1.50 11.69
N TYR A 58 -24.00 -2.56 12.44
CA TYR A 58 -25.02 -2.54 13.48
C TYR A 58 -24.54 -1.97 14.83
N THR A 59 -23.24 -1.71 15.01
CA THR A 59 -22.67 -1.32 16.32
C THR A 59 -22.23 0.15 16.42
N ALA A 60 -22.76 1.02 15.57
CA ALA A 60 -22.58 2.48 15.70
C ALA A 60 -23.57 3.05 16.74
N GLY A 61 -23.23 2.89 18.03
CA GLY A 61 -24.00 3.48 19.14
C GLY A 61 -23.65 3.00 20.56
N GLY A 62 -22.73 2.06 20.74
CA GLY A 62 -22.36 1.55 22.08
C GLY A 62 -21.02 2.08 22.55
N ARG A 63 -20.97 2.60 23.78
CA ARG A 63 -19.73 2.97 24.48
C ARG A 63 -18.65 1.89 24.30
N HIS A 64 -17.46 2.35 23.93
CA HIS A 64 -16.29 1.55 23.64
C HIS A 64 -15.86 0.74 24.86
N THR A 65 -16.14 -0.56 24.85
CA THR A 65 -15.28 -1.55 25.50
C THR A 65 -15.15 -2.74 24.56
N ALA A 66 -14.01 -2.83 23.88
CA ALA A 66 -13.57 -4.05 23.23
C ALA A 66 -13.05 -5.00 24.32
N ARG A 67 -13.97 -5.72 24.97
CA ARG A 67 -13.66 -7.04 25.51
C ARG A 67 -14.41 -8.05 24.67
N GLY A 68 -13.68 -8.77 23.84
CA GLY A 68 -14.16 -10.01 23.25
C GLY A 68 -14.37 -10.99 24.39
N TYR A 69 -15.59 -11.06 24.90
CA TYR A 69 -16.18 -12.25 25.50
C TYR A 69 -17.68 -12.14 25.27
N SER A 70 -18.23 -13.24 24.75
CA SER A 70 -19.64 -13.57 24.66
C SER A 70 -20.42 -13.03 25.87
N SER A 71 -21.21 -11.97 25.66
CA SER A 71 -22.35 -11.68 26.52
C SER A 71 -23.59 -12.26 25.84
N PRO A 72 -24.18 -13.34 26.37
CA PRO A 72 -25.48 -13.77 25.92
C PRO A 72 -26.51 -12.77 26.44
N GLN A 73 -27.48 -12.45 25.59
CA GLN A 73 -28.74 -11.77 25.94
C GLN A 73 -28.60 -10.30 26.40
N ARG A 74 -28.52 -9.41 25.41
CA ARG A 74 -29.40 -8.24 25.43
C ARG A 74 -30.22 -8.26 24.16
N GLN A 75 -31.51 -8.52 24.29
CA GLN A 75 -32.49 -8.38 23.21
C GLN A 75 -32.33 -6.98 22.61
N GLN A 76 -31.63 -6.89 21.48
CA GLN A 76 -31.60 -5.69 20.67
C GLN A 76 -33.00 -5.56 20.08
N LYS A 77 -33.78 -4.61 20.62
CA LYS A 77 -34.94 -4.05 19.92
C LYS A 77 -34.53 -3.83 18.47
N LYS A 78 -35.38 -4.24 17.51
CA LYS A 78 -35.24 -4.00 16.06
C LYS A 78 -35.00 -2.51 15.77
N SER A 79 -33.78 -2.02 16.01
CA SER A 79 -33.33 -0.73 15.54
C SER A 79 -33.12 -0.89 14.04
N ALA A 80 -33.63 0.06 13.26
CA ALA A 80 -33.46 0.09 11.81
C ALA A 80 -32.06 -0.39 11.41
N SER A 81 -32.02 -1.43 10.57
CA SER A 81 -30.81 -2.01 10.00
C SER A 81 -29.93 -0.88 9.45
N LYS A 82 -28.83 -0.56 10.15
CA LYS A 82 -27.83 0.38 9.64
C LYS A 82 -26.94 -0.40 8.67
N SER A 83 -27.31 -0.36 7.39
CA SER A 83 -26.47 -0.80 6.29
C SER A 83 -25.52 0.31 5.87
N PHE A 84 -24.42 -0.08 5.22
CA PHE A 84 -23.47 0.87 4.65
C PHE A 84 -23.92 1.26 3.24
N ASP A 85 -23.79 2.53 2.86
CA ASP A 85 -23.95 2.95 1.45
C ASP A 85 -22.65 2.82 0.65
N VAL A 86 -21.52 2.83 1.34
CA VAL A 86 -20.18 2.76 0.76
C VAL A 86 -19.32 1.79 1.56
N LEU A 87 -18.58 0.94 0.86
CA LEU A 87 -17.54 0.07 1.38
C LEU A 87 -16.23 0.32 0.61
N VAL A 88 -15.14 0.56 1.35
CA VAL A 88 -13.82 0.78 0.76
C VAL A 88 -12.89 -0.36 1.16
N ASP A 89 -12.40 -1.11 0.18
CA ASP A 89 -11.36 -2.13 0.38
C ASP A 89 -9.97 -1.50 0.39
N ALA A 90 -9.34 -1.50 1.56
CA ALA A 90 -7.95 -1.13 1.78
C ALA A 90 -7.15 -2.26 2.46
N THR A 91 -7.57 -3.51 2.27
CA THR A 91 -7.03 -4.68 2.98
C THR A 91 -5.67 -5.17 2.45
N GLY A 92 -5.14 -4.52 1.41
CA GLY A 92 -3.93 -4.96 0.71
C GLY A 92 -4.24 -5.96 -0.41
N SER A 93 -3.20 -6.50 -1.03
CA SER A 93 -3.37 -7.20 -2.31
C SER A 93 -3.90 -8.63 -2.21
N ARG A 94 -3.90 -9.22 -1.01
CA ARG A 94 -4.14 -10.67 -0.78
C ARG A 94 -5.42 -10.99 0.00
N CYS A 95 -6.40 -10.10 0.00
CA CYS A 95 -7.67 -10.34 0.68
C CYS A 95 -8.70 -11.02 -0.26
N PRO A 96 -9.10 -12.28 -0.01
CA PRO A 96 -10.06 -12.99 -0.87
C PRO A 96 -11.52 -12.57 -0.63
N LEU A 97 -11.81 -11.83 0.45
CA LEU A 97 -13.16 -11.45 0.85
C LEU A 97 -13.97 -10.78 -0.28
N PHE A 98 -13.29 -9.96 -1.07
CA PHE A 98 -13.91 -9.18 -2.14
C PHE A 98 -14.09 -9.94 -3.45
N HIS A 99 -13.59 -11.18 -3.57
CA HIS A 99 -13.84 -12.04 -4.74
C HIS A 99 -15.32 -12.35 -4.90
N ALA A 100 -16.04 -12.54 -3.79
CA ALA A 100 -17.49 -12.75 -3.79
C ALA A 100 -18.27 -11.54 -4.33
N LEU A 101 -17.66 -10.35 -4.39
CA LEU A 101 -18.24 -9.13 -4.96
C LEU A 101 -17.73 -8.84 -6.39
N GLY A 102 -17.03 -9.80 -7.02
CA GLY A 102 -16.55 -9.72 -8.39
C GLY A 102 -15.21 -9.00 -8.59
N PHE A 103 -14.49 -8.70 -7.51
CA PHE A 103 -13.11 -8.19 -7.61
C PHE A 103 -12.13 -9.35 -7.75
N GLU A 104 -11.24 -9.27 -8.73
CA GLU A 104 -10.21 -10.28 -8.97
C GLU A 104 -8.86 -9.59 -9.19
N GLN A 105 -7.78 -10.28 -8.84
CA GLN A 105 -6.43 -9.84 -9.15
C GLN A 105 -6.00 -10.36 -10.53
N THR A 106 -5.62 -9.43 -11.39
CA THR A 106 -5.13 -9.70 -12.75
C THR A 106 -3.64 -9.46 -12.83
N THR A 107 -2.89 -10.43 -13.35
CA THR A 107 -1.45 -10.28 -13.58
C THR A 107 -1.22 -9.38 -14.79
N VAL A 108 -0.60 -8.23 -14.59
CA VAL A 108 -0.30 -7.25 -15.66
C VAL A 108 1.13 -7.30 -16.18
N LEU A 109 2.05 -7.80 -15.35
CA LEU A 109 3.43 -8.02 -15.74
C LEU A 109 3.89 -9.34 -15.13
N LYS A 110 4.49 -10.18 -15.98
CA LYS A 110 5.26 -11.33 -15.54
C LYS A 110 6.73 -11.02 -15.77
N SER A 111 7.44 -10.73 -14.70
CA SER A 111 8.90 -10.75 -14.68
C SER A 111 9.30 -12.17 -14.30
N ALA A 112 9.96 -12.90 -15.19
CA ALA A 112 10.37 -14.26 -14.83
C ALA A 112 11.32 -14.20 -13.63
N ARG A 113 10.90 -14.81 -12.50
CA ARG A 113 11.76 -15.21 -11.37
C ARG A 113 12.46 -14.08 -10.60
N ALA A 114 11.88 -12.89 -10.58
CA ALA A 114 12.38 -11.80 -9.74
C ALA A 114 11.94 -12.01 -8.28
N LEU A 115 12.90 -12.11 -7.36
CA LEU A 115 12.67 -12.24 -5.93
C LEU A 115 13.21 -11.02 -5.19
N ALA A 116 12.40 -10.46 -4.30
CA ALA A 116 12.81 -9.37 -3.42
C ALA A 116 13.27 -9.91 -2.08
N ILE A 117 14.45 -9.50 -1.64
CA ILE A 117 14.98 -9.77 -0.30
C ILE A 117 14.90 -8.48 0.49
N VAL A 118 14.27 -8.55 1.66
CA VAL A 118 14.17 -7.45 2.61
C VAL A 118 14.90 -7.84 3.88
N GLY A 119 15.83 -6.99 4.31
CA GLY A 119 16.63 -7.20 5.50
C GLY A 119 16.60 -5.98 6.40
N HIS A 120 16.52 -6.21 7.70
CA HIS A 120 16.72 -5.17 8.70
C HIS A 120 17.93 -5.51 9.57
N MET A 121 18.84 -4.55 9.72
CA MET A 121 19.94 -4.63 10.67
C MET A 121 19.71 -3.63 11.81
N VAL A 122 20.19 -3.96 13.00
CA VAL A 122 20.02 -3.13 14.20
C VAL A 122 20.64 -1.74 13.94
N ASN A 123 19.92 -0.66 14.22
CA ASN A 123 20.48 0.70 14.18
C ASN A 123 20.64 1.22 15.63
N ARG A 124 21.87 1.34 16.09
CA ARG A 124 22.19 1.81 17.46
C ARG A 124 22.18 3.34 17.57
N ARG A 125 21.88 4.04 16.47
CA ARG A 125 21.80 5.50 16.35
C ARG A 125 23.10 6.20 16.75
N THR A 126 24.23 5.53 16.56
CA THR A 126 25.56 6.13 16.81
C THR A 126 25.81 7.31 15.86
N PRO A 127 26.74 8.22 16.19
CA PRO A 127 27.12 9.31 15.29
C PRO A 127 27.62 8.81 13.93
N GLN A 128 28.29 7.65 13.88
CA GLN A 128 28.77 7.03 12.64
C GLN A 128 27.59 6.55 11.80
N GLU A 129 26.66 5.79 12.38
CA GLU A 129 25.45 5.31 11.69
C GLU A 129 24.59 6.46 11.16
N LYS A 130 24.51 7.59 11.89
CA LYS A 130 23.78 8.80 11.47
C LYS A 130 24.42 9.53 10.27
N ARG A 131 25.72 9.32 10.02
CA ARG A 131 26.44 9.93 8.89
C ARG A 131 26.36 9.10 7.61
N LEU A 132 25.95 7.83 7.70
CA LEU A 132 25.75 6.99 6.52
C LEU A 132 24.75 7.61 5.56
N VAL A 133 25.05 7.49 4.27
CA VAL A 133 24.25 8.06 3.18
C VAL A 133 23.29 7.00 2.64
N GLU A 134 22.01 7.32 2.68
CA GLU A 134 20.96 6.50 2.10
C GLU A 134 21.01 6.58 0.57
N SER A 135 20.70 5.47 -0.11
CA SER A 135 20.81 5.43 -1.56
C SER A 135 20.02 4.29 -2.18
N THR A 136 19.86 4.37 -3.50
CA THR A 136 19.27 3.34 -4.36
C THR A 136 20.23 3.13 -5.53
N TRP A 137 20.73 1.90 -5.67
CA TRP A 137 21.62 1.50 -6.74
C TRP A 137 20.88 0.52 -7.66
N SER A 138 20.96 0.74 -8.97
CA SER A 138 20.48 -0.22 -9.97
C SER A 138 21.63 -0.70 -10.85
N ALA A 139 21.56 -1.97 -11.26
CA ALA A 139 22.60 -2.62 -12.05
C ALA A 139 22.87 -1.87 -13.36
N GLN A 140 21.84 -1.27 -13.96
CA GLN A 140 21.96 -0.48 -15.20
C GLN A 140 22.95 0.68 -15.09
N TYR A 141 22.99 1.37 -13.94
CA TYR A 141 23.84 2.55 -13.74
C TYR A 141 25.12 2.26 -12.94
N HIS A 142 25.22 1.11 -12.27
CA HIS A 142 26.35 0.74 -11.41
C HIS A 142 27.01 -0.60 -11.79
N GLN A 143 27.14 -0.85 -13.09
CA GLN A 143 27.54 -2.15 -13.66
C GLN A 143 28.78 -2.78 -13.00
N GLN A 144 29.83 -1.99 -12.74
CA GLN A 144 31.08 -2.51 -12.15
C GLN A 144 30.88 -3.15 -10.77
N ARG A 145 30.09 -2.51 -9.90
CA ARG A 145 29.84 -3.01 -8.53
C ARG A 145 28.98 -4.26 -8.54
N PHE A 146 27.96 -4.27 -9.40
CA PHE A 146 27.10 -5.45 -9.56
C PHE A 146 27.85 -6.62 -10.22
N ALA A 147 28.80 -6.34 -11.12
CA ALA A 147 29.68 -7.37 -11.67
C ALA A 147 30.61 -7.99 -10.62
N GLN A 148 31.15 -7.16 -9.70
CA GLN A 148 31.94 -7.64 -8.57
C GLN A 148 31.12 -8.56 -7.66
N LEU A 149 29.90 -8.15 -7.28
CA LEU A 149 29.00 -8.99 -6.49
C LEU A 149 28.68 -10.32 -7.19
N LEU A 150 28.44 -10.28 -8.50
CA LEU A 150 28.16 -11.48 -9.28
C LEU A 150 29.37 -12.44 -9.28
N ALA A 151 30.59 -11.92 -9.34
CA ALA A 151 31.82 -12.72 -9.21
C ALA A 151 31.92 -13.39 -7.82
N ASP A 152 31.38 -12.75 -6.79
CA ASP A 152 31.26 -13.29 -5.42
C ASP A 152 30.01 -14.18 -5.21
N GLY A 153 29.29 -14.50 -6.29
CA GLY A 153 28.10 -15.37 -6.31
C GLY A 153 26.77 -14.65 -6.03
N VAL A 154 26.77 -13.32 -5.91
CA VAL A 154 25.61 -12.51 -5.55
C VAL A 154 25.08 -11.75 -6.77
N GLY A 155 24.05 -12.30 -7.42
CA GLY A 155 23.37 -11.67 -8.55
C GLY A 155 22.23 -10.75 -8.12
N LEU A 156 22.33 -9.46 -8.42
CA LEU A 156 21.30 -8.47 -8.08
C LEU A 156 20.94 -7.57 -9.27
N GLN A 157 19.69 -7.12 -9.32
CA GLN A 157 19.21 -6.11 -10.27
C GLN A 157 19.21 -4.70 -9.65
N ASN A 158 18.95 -4.63 -8.35
CA ASN A 158 18.96 -3.39 -7.57
C ASN A 158 19.32 -3.67 -6.11
N PHE A 159 19.73 -2.61 -5.41
CA PHE A 159 19.97 -2.59 -3.98
C PHE A 159 19.53 -1.22 -3.43
N VAL A 160 18.80 -1.20 -2.33
CA VAL A 160 18.26 0.00 -1.69
C VAL A 160 18.62 -0.03 -0.21
N TYR A 161 19.08 1.11 0.31
CA TYR A 161 19.37 1.30 1.72
C TYR A 161 18.67 2.56 2.24
N TYR A 162 17.84 2.38 3.27
CA TYR A 162 17.27 3.47 4.08
C TYR A 162 17.55 3.25 5.55
N ARG A 163 17.68 4.34 6.30
CA ARG A 163 17.85 4.34 7.73
C ARG A 163 16.53 4.74 8.39
N SER A 164 15.96 3.82 9.16
CA SER A 164 14.82 4.11 10.02
C SER A 164 15.29 4.57 11.39
N ASP A 165 14.65 5.62 11.91
CA ASP A 165 14.90 6.15 13.25
C ASP A 165 14.16 5.39 14.36
N GLY A 166 13.32 4.40 13.99
CA GLY A 166 12.53 3.59 14.92
C GLY A 166 11.32 4.32 15.52
N ALA A 167 10.88 5.43 14.94
CA ALA A 167 9.66 6.09 15.39
C ALA A 167 8.44 5.15 15.27
N PHE A 168 7.77 4.90 16.40
CA PHE A 168 6.63 3.98 16.53
C PHE A 168 6.93 2.52 16.13
N ALA A 169 8.18 2.11 16.25
CA ALA A 169 8.62 0.72 16.13
C ALA A 169 9.34 0.29 17.42
N ASP A 170 9.48 -1.02 17.62
CA ASP A 170 10.17 -1.57 18.79
C ASP A 170 11.66 -1.18 18.81
N GLU A 171 12.27 -1.04 17.63
CA GLU A 171 13.67 -0.64 17.47
C GLU A 171 13.90 0.19 16.19
N ALA A 172 15.03 0.89 16.15
CA ALA A 172 15.52 1.52 14.93
C ALA A 172 16.28 0.51 14.09
N THR A 173 16.15 0.62 12.77
CA THR A 173 16.79 -0.34 11.85
C THR A 173 17.43 0.33 10.64
N HIS A 174 18.50 -0.26 10.14
CA HIS A 174 18.98 -0.10 8.78
C HIS A 174 18.18 -1.05 7.88
N TYR A 175 17.41 -0.49 6.95
CA TYR A 175 16.50 -1.20 6.07
C TYR A 175 17.12 -1.40 4.70
N PHE A 176 17.08 -2.64 4.22
CA PHE A 176 17.59 -3.03 2.91
C PHE A 176 16.52 -3.70 2.08
N VAL A 177 16.46 -3.35 0.80
CA VAL A 177 15.68 -4.08 -0.21
C VAL A 177 16.56 -4.34 -1.41
N MET A 178 16.56 -5.55 -1.92
CA MET A 178 17.26 -5.89 -3.16
C MET A 178 16.42 -6.86 -3.97
N THR A 179 16.64 -6.87 -5.28
CA THR A 179 15.99 -7.82 -6.19
C THR A 179 17.04 -8.74 -6.79
N ALA A 180 16.86 -10.05 -6.61
CA ALA A 180 17.69 -11.11 -7.14
C ALA A 180 16.90 -11.95 -8.15
N ASP A 181 17.62 -12.68 -9.01
CA ASP A 181 17.02 -13.77 -9.76
C ASP A 181 16.98 -15.04 -8.90
N ALA A 182 15.93 -15.85 -9.03
CA ALA A 182 15.84 -17.12 -8.33
C ALA A 182 17.03 -18.05 -8.65
N ASP A 183 17.51 -18.05 -9.90
CA ASP A 183 18.62 -18.90 -10.33
C ASP A 183 19.93 -18.54 -9.59
N THR A 184 20.17 -17.25 -9.34
CA THR A 184 21.37 -16.81 -8.60
C THR A 184 21.30 -17.18 -7.12
N LEU A 185 20.11 -17.16 -6.53
CA LEU A 185 19.90 -17.59 -5.15
C LEU A 185 20.04 -19.10 -4.96
N VAL A 186 19.61 -19.90 -5.96
CA VAL A 186 19.85 -21.36 -5.95
C VAL A 186 21.34 -21.66 -6.07
N ASN A 187 22.04 -21.01 -7.00
CA ASN A 187 23.48 -21.23 -7.18
C ASN A 187 24.30 -20.83 -5.94
N PHE A 188 23.88 -19.80 -5.21
CA PHE A 188 24.49 -19.42 -3.94
C PHE A 188 24.10 -20.35 -2.76
N GLY A 189 23.04 -21.12 -2.91
CA GLY A 189 22.49 -22.01 -1.88
C GLY A 189 21.50 -21.35 -0.92
N ALA A 190 21.09 -20.10 -1.16
CA ALA A 190 20.05 -19.42 -0.37
C ALA A 190 18.65 -20.02 -0.63
N LEU A 191 18.44 -20.57 -1.82
CA LEU A 191 17.31 -21.43 -2.16
C LEU A 191 17.81 -22.85 -2.41
N HIS A 192 17.11 -23.86 -1.89
CA HIS A 192 17.49 -25.26 -2.11
C HIS A 192 17.29 -25.71 -3.56
N LYS A 193 16.22 -25.21 -4.21
CA LYS A 193 15.87 -25.57 -5.59
C LYS A 193 14.92 -24.56 -6.21
N LEU A 194 14.88 -24.59 -7.54
CA LEU A 194 13.97 -23.78 -8.34
C LEU A 194 12.58 -24.44 -8.40
N LEU A 195 11.69 -24.02 -7.50
CA LEU A 195 10.31 -24.50 -7.41
C LEU A 195 9.33 -23.63 -8.21
N PRO A 196 8.08 -24.08 -8.41
CA PRO A 196 6.99 -23.22 -8.86
C PRO A 196 6.84 -21.95 -8.00
N VAL A 197 6.35 -20.88 -8.62
CA VAL A 197 6.32 -19.51 -8.05
C VAL A 197 5.65 -19.45 -6.67
N ASP A 198 4.54 -20.16 -6.49
CA ASP A 198 3.76 -20.24 -5.24
C ASP A 198 4.51 -20.94 -4.10
N GLN A 199 5.55 -21.71 -4.41
CA GLN A 199 6.33 -22.50 -3.45
C GLN A 199 7.78 -22.00 -3.29
N LEU A 200 8.21 -21.07 -4.15
CA LEU A 200 9.61 -20.66 -4.28
C LEU A 200 10.15 -20.01 -3.00
N CYS A 201 9.34 -19.16 -2.36
CA CYS A 201 9.69 -18.43 -1.14
C CYS A 201 9.21 -19.11 0.16
N THR A 202 8.90 -20.42 0.12
CA THR A 202 8.48 -21.15 1.32
C THR A 202 9.65 -21.41 2.26
N SER A 203 9.41 -21.46 3.57
CA SER A 203 10.44 -21.73 4.57
C SER A 203 11.15 -23.07 4.37
N SER A 204 10.48 -24.06 3.78
CA SER A 204 11.07 -25.37 3.44
C SER A 204 12.03 -25.33 2.25
N ASN A 205 12.01 -24.25 1.45
CA ASN A 205 12.89 -24.07 0.29
C ASN A 205 14.03 -23.07 0.57
N LEU A 206 14.05 -22.47 1.76
CA LEU A 206 14.98 -21.41 2.14
C LEU A 206 16.05 -21.93 3.09
N ASP A 207 17.30 -21.64 2.76
CA ASP A 207 18.40 -21.72 3.70
C ASP A 207 18.63 -20.33 4.31
N GLN A 208 18.20 -20.15 5.56
CA GLN A 208 18.26 -18.86 6.23
C GLN A 208 19.69 -18.36 6.43
N THR A 209 20.65 -19.27 6.66
CA THR A 209 22.06 -18.93 6.87
C THR A 209 22.69 -18.45 5.58
N GLN A 210 22.44 -19.14 4.46
CA GLN A 210 22.92 -18.72 3.15
C GLN A 210 22.22 -17.43 2.68
N LEU A 211 20.93 -17.23 2.98
CA LEU A 211 20.23 -15.98 2.68
C LEU A 211 20.82 -14.79 3.45
N GLU A 212 21.18 -14.99 4.72
CA GLU A 212 21.89 -13.98 5.51
C GLU A 212 23.27 -13.67 4.92
N ALA A 213 24.05 -14.70 4.55
CA ALA A 213 25.35 -14.50 3.90
C ALA A 213 25.23 -13.74 2.57
N TYR A 214 24.18 -14.00 1.79
CA TYR A 214 23.86 -13.28 0.55
C TYR A 214 23.61 -11.80 0.81
N LEU A 215 22.74 -11.47 1.79
CA LEU A 215 22.47 -10.10 2.23
C LEU A 215 23.75 -9.41 2.72
N ARG A 216 24.54 -10.06 3.57
CA ARG A 216 25.77 -9.48 4.13
C ARG A 216 26.80 -9.14 3.06
N LYS A 217 26.99 -10.00 2.06
CA LYS A 217 27.87 -9.71 0.91
C LYS A 217 27.39 -8.48 0.13
N ALA A 218 26.10 -8.38 -0.13
CA ALA A 218 25.52 -7.20 -0.78
C ALA A 218 25.72 -5.93 0.06
N VAL A 219 25.46 -5.99 1.38
CA VAL A 219 25.69 -4.87 2.30
C VAL A 219 27.16 -4.48 2.35
N ALA A 220 28.09 -5.45 2.39
CA ALA A 220 29.53 -5.18 2.40
C ALA A 220 30.00 -4.41 1.16
N GLU A 221 29.43 -4.71 -0.01
CA GLU A 221 29.71 -3.95 -1.22
C GLU A 221 29.12 -2.53 -1.15
N PHE A 222 27.85 -2.38 -0.76
CA PHE A 222 27.13 -1.11 -0.89
C PHE A 222 27.27 -0.15 0.29
N VAL A 223 27.32 -0.68 1.51
CA VAL A 223 27.36 0.02 2.80
C VAL A 223 28.29 -0.75 3.77
N PRO A 224 29.60 -0.82 3.48
CA PRO A 224 30.56 -1.69 4.18
C PRO A 224 30.57 -1.51 5.70
N GLU A 225 30.28 -0.32 6.20
CA GLU A 225 30.22 0.00 7.63
C GLU A 225 29.16 -0.83 8.38
N LEU A 226 28.19 -1.41 7.67
CA LEU A 226 27.11 -2.22 8.23
C LEU A 226 27.28 -3.72 7.99
N ALA A 227 28.37 -4.18 7.34
CA ALA A 227 28.56 -5.59 6.97
C ALA A 227 28.47 -6.55 8.18
N GLU A 228 29.02 -6.13 9.31
CA GLU A 228 29.03 -6.89 10.58
C GLU A 228 27.87 -6.50 11.51
N GLN A 229 26.97 -5.62 11.08
CA GLN A 229 25.85 -5.20 11.91
C GLN A 229 24.89 -6.39 12.14
N PRO A 230 24.38 -6.61 13.36
CA PRO A 230 23.45 -7.69 13.63
C PRO A 230 22.15 -7.53 12.82
N ILE A 231 21.66 -8.62 12.24
CA ILE A 231 20.33 -8.67 11.64
C ILE A 231 19.30 -8.73 12.75
N VAL A 232 18.21 -7.96 12.61
CA VAL A 232 17.10 -8.00 13.55
C VAL A 232 16.39 -9.35 13.44
N PRO A 233 16.19 -10.10 14.54
CA PRO A 233 15.58 -11.43 14.50
C PRO A 233 14.24 -11.44 13.76
N GLY A 234 14.09 -12.36 12.79
CA GLY A 234 12.86 -12.50 12.00
C GLY A 234 12.61 -11.42 10.94
N GLN A 235 13.53 -10.47 10.77
CA GLN A 235 13.41 -9.36 9.81
C GLN A 235 14.28 -9.54 8.56
N LEU A 236 14.69 -10.77 8.26
CA LEU A 236 15.24 -11.16 6.96
C LEU A 236 14.19 -12.02 6.26
N GLN A 237 13.61 -11.48 5.19
CA GLN A 237 12.48 -12.06 4.49
C GLN A 237 12.69 -12.00 2.97
N ILE A 238 12.08 -12.94 2.26
CA ILE A 238 12.08 -13.00 0.80
C ILE A 238 10.64 -13.01 0.28
N PHE A 239 10.41 -12.30 -0.83
CA PHE A 239 9.11 -12.09 -1.42
C PHE A 239 9.18 -12.38 -2.92
N ASP A 240 8.11 -13.00 -3.43
CA ASP A 240 7.95 -13.18 -4.86
C ASP A 240 7.47 -11.88 -5.53
N PHE A 241 8.28 -11.37 -6.46
CA PHE A 241 8.02 -10.21 -7.30
C PHE A 241 7.84 -10.59 -8.78
N SER A 242 7.69 -11.88 -9.07
CA SER A 242 7.58 -12.39 -10.43
C SER A 242 6.31 -11.91 -11.13
N GLU A 243 5.24 -11.68 -10.36
CA GLU A 243 3.98 -11.15 -10.87
C GLU A 243 3.67 -9.79 -10.26
N ARG A 244 3.27 -8.84 -11.10
CA ARG A 244 2.61 -7.61 -10.66
C ARG A 244 1.12 -7.76 -10.89
N LYS A 245 0.33 -7.66 -9.82
CA LYS A 245 -1.13 -7.79 -9.91
C LYS A 245 -1.84 -6.46 -9.72
N GLN A 246 -3.02 -6.36 -10.32
CA GLN A 246 -3.95 -5.25 -10.10
C GLN A 246 -5.38 -5.76 -10.16
N SER A 247 -6.29 -5.02 -9.52
CA SER A 247 -7.71 -5.32 -9.58
C SER A 247 -8.24 -5.27 -11.01
N ASN A 248 -9.11 -6.20 -11.37
CA ASN A 248 -9.83 -6.22 -12.65
C ASN A 248 -10.74 -5.00 -12.85
N ARG A 249 -11.18 -4.38 -11.75
CA ARG A 249 -12.05 -3.18 -11.73
C ARG A 249 -11.79 -2.33 -10.49
N ALA A 250 -12.02 -1.03 -10.58
CA ALA A 250 -11.83 -0.11 -9.46
C ALA A 250 -13.00 -0.07 -8.46
N ALA A 251 -14.24 -0.22 -8.94
CA ALA A 251 -15.45 -0.16 -8.12
C ALA A 251 -16.61 -0.96 -8.73
N VAL A 252 -17.61 -1.31 -7.91
CA VAL A 252 -18.88 -1.94 -8.29
C VAL A 252 -20.04 -1.42 -7.44
N LEU A 253 -21.26 -1.59 -7.93
CA LEU A 253 -22.47 -1.46 -7.13
C LEU A 253 -23.03 -2.84 -6.83
N VAL A 254 -23.19 -3.16 -5.55
CA VAL A 254 -23.76 -4.43 -5.10
C VAL A 254 -25.15 -4.23 -4.50
N PRO A 255 -26.07 -5.19 -4.64
CA PRO A 255 -27.36 -5.16 -3.96
C PRO A 255 -27.20 -5.02 -2.43
N GLY A 256 -27.97 -4.13 -1.80
CA GLY A 256 -27.91 -3.90 -0.35
C GLY A 256 -28.09 -5.15 0.49
N LYS A 257 -28.92 -6.09 0.04
CA LYS A 257 -29.13 -7.40 0.69
C LYS A 257 -27.85 -8.20 0.90
N GLU A 258 -26.85 -8.07 0.02
CA GLU A 258 -25.57 -8.79 0.13
C GLU A 258 -24.70 -8.20 1.24
N MET A 259 -25.02 -6.98 1.67
CA MET A 259 -24.33 -6.23 2.72
C MET A 259 -25.23 -6.01 3.96
N GLY A 260 -26.29 -6.82 4.10
CA GLY A 260 -27.21 -6.76 5.24
C GLY A 260 -28.20 -5.59 5.21
N GLY A 261 -28.34 -4.88 4.09
CA GLY A 261 -29.33 -3.82 3.86
C GLY A 261 -30.59 -4.27 3.12
N SER A 262 -31.38 -3.32 2.60
CA SER A 262 -32.61 -3.63 1.86
C SER A 262 -32.33 -4.05 0.40
N SER A 263 -33.31 -4.69 -0.24
CA SER A 263 -33.25 -5.06 -1.67
C SER A 263 -33.28 -3.85 -2.62
N SER A 264 -33.87 -2.73 -2.17
CA SER A 264 -33.93 -1.48 -2.93
C SER A 264 -32.65 -0.66 -2.85
N GLN A 265 -31.82 -0.89 -1.82
CA GLN A 265 -30.54 -0.22 -1.66
C GLN A 265 -29.49 -0.79 -2.62
N ARG A 266 -28.55 0.07 -3.01
CA ARG A 266 -27.27 -0.30 -3.62
C ARG A 266 -26.15 0.16 -2.70
N VAL A 267 -25.08 -0.63 -2.63
CA VAL A 267 -23.86 -0.30 -1.89
C VAL A 267 -22.75 -0.13 -2.90
N LEU A 268 -22.09 1.03 -2.86
CA LEU A 268 -20.89 1.28 -3.64
C LEU A 268 -19.70 0.61 -2.98
N VAL A 269 -19.02 -0.29 -3.68
CA VAL A 269 -17.80 -0.94 -3.22
C VAL A 269 -16.65 -0.50 -4.10
N THR A 270 -15.56 0.02 -3.52
CA THR A 270 -14.37 0.49 -4.26
C THR A 270 -13.09 0.02 -3.59
N ARG A 271 -12.02 -0.17 -4.35
CA ARG A 271 -10.68 -0.52 -3.81
C ARG A 271 -9.73 0.68 -3.84
N VAL A 272 -8.77 0.69 -2.90
CA VAL A 272 -7.67 1.67 -2.82
C VAL A 272 -6.36 0.99 -2.42
N GLY A 273 -5.23 1.70 -2.56
CA GLY A 273 -3.91 1.16 -2.21
C GLY A 273 -3.57 -0.14 -2.96
N ASP A 274 -2.87 -1.03 -2.28
CA ASP A 274 -2.38 -2.32 -2.83
C ASP A 274 -3.52 -3.28 -3.19
N ALA A 275 -4.71 -3.11 -2.61
CA ALA A 275 -5.90 -3.86 -3.03
C ALA A 275 -6.30 -3.53 -4.48
N LEU A 276 -6.12 -2.27 -4.88
CA LEU A 276 -6.41 -1.82 -6.24
C LEU A 276 -5.25 -2.12 -7.20
N GLN A 277 -4.01 -1.84 -6.79
CA GLN A 277 -2.84 -2.00 -7.66
C GLN A 277 -1.60 -2.29 -6.81
N GLU A 278 -1.00 -3.47 -6.98
CA GLU A 278 0.22 -3.82 -6.26
C GLU A 278 1.40 -2.93 -6.67
N PRO A 279 2.17 -2.41 -5.70
CA PRO A 279 3.37 -1.68 -5.99
C PRO A 279 4.56 -2.60 -6.26
N PHE A 280 5.48 -2.13 -7.10
CA PHE A 280 6.83 -2.65 -7.11
C PHE A 280 7.68 -1.78 -6.18
N TRP A 281 8.08 -2.32 -5.03
CA TRP A 281 8.72 -1.52 -3.96
C TRP A 281 9.97 -0.75 -4.41
N PRO A 282 10.86 -1.31 -5.27
CA PRO A 282 12.04 -0.58 -5.75
C PRO A 282 11.71 0.69 -6.56
N GLU A 283 10.52 0.78 -7.16
CA GLU A 283 10.07 1.99 -7.87
C GLU A 283 9.53 3.09 -6.92
N GLY A 284 9.27 2.77 -5.64
CA GLY A 284 8.80 3.75 -4.64
C GLY A 284 7.39 4.31 -4.89
N LEU A 285 6.56 3.62 -5.70
CA LEU A 285 5.26 4.16 -6.15
C LEU A 285 4.06 3.79 -5.27
N GLY A 286 4.20 2.87 -4.31
CA GLY A 286 3.05 2.37 -3.53
C GLY A 286 2.28 3.47 -2.81
N ILE A 287 2.97 4.27 -1.99
CA ILE A 287 2.35 5.39 -1.28
C ILE A 287 1.84 6.48 -2.25
N ASN A 288 2.60 6.79 -3.29
CA ASN A 288 2.21 7.80 -4.29
C ASN A 288 0.88 7.43 -4.97
N ARG A 289 0.77 6.21 -5.51
CA ARG A 289 -0.47 5.70 -6.12
C ARG A 289 -1.57 5.51 -5.08
N GLY A 290 -1.24 5.00 -3.89
CA GLY A 290 -2.18 4.80 -2.79
C GLY A 290 -2.91 6.08 -2.36
N PHE A 291 -2.20 7.20 -2.22
CA PHE A 291 -2.83 8.49 -1.92
C PHE A 291 -3.66 9.03 -3.09
N LEU A 292 -3.23 8.83 -4.34
CA LEU A 292 -4.07 9.15 -5.51
C LEU A 292 -5.36 8.32 -5.53
N HIS A 293 -5.28 7.03 -5.22
CA HIS A 293 -6.45 6.16 -5.09
C HIS A 293 -7.41 6.64 -3.98
N ALA A 294 -6.88 7.09 -2.84
CA ALA A 294 -7.69 7.62 -1.76
C ALA A 294 -8.41 8.92 -2.16
N LEU A 295 -7.75 9.81 -2.91
CA LEU A 295 -8.37 11.04 -3.42
C LEU A 295 -9.41 10.77 -4.51
N ASP A 296 -9.16 9.81 -5.41
CA ASP A 296 -10.14 9.37 -6.41
C ASP A 296 -11.34 8.66 -5.76
N CYS A 297 -11.10 7.92 -4.68
CA CYS A 297 -12.16 7.34 -3.86
C CYS A 297 -13.00 8.44 -3.20
N ALA A 298 -12.38 9.51 -2.68
CA ALA A 298 -13.10 10.64 -2.11
C ALA A 298 -13.97 11.36 -3.17
N ASP A 299 -13.47 11.56 -4.39
CA ASP A 299 -14.23 12.11 -5.53
C ASP A 299 -15.46 11.24 -5.82
N LEU A 300 -15.25 9.94 -5.96
CA LEU A 300 -16.32 8.98 -6.19
C LEU A 300 -17.38 9.01 -5.06
N VAL A 301 -16.96 8.99 -3.80
CA VAL A 301 -17.87 8.96 -2.64
C VAL A 301 -18.66 10.26 -2.50
N GLN A 302 -18.06 11.43 -2.74
CA GLN A 302 -18.77 12.70 -2.74
C GLN A 302 -19.88 12.73 -3.79
N ASN A 303 -19.59 12.28 -5.01
CA ASN A 303 -20.58 12.21 -6.08
C ASN A 303 -21.65 11.13 -5.83
N TYR A 304 -21.29 10.00 -5.22
CA TYR A 304 -22.24 8.95 -4.90
C TYR A 304 -23.20 9.36 -3.77
N ALA A 305 -22.69 10.02 -2.73
CA ALA A 305 -23.52 10.54 -1.63
C ALA A 305 -24.60 11.50 -2.16
N ALA A 306 -24.23 12.38 -3.10
CA ALA A 306 -25.16 13.25 -3.80
C ALA A 306 -26.30 12.51 -4.50
N LEU A 307 -25.94 11.43 -5.20
CA LEU A 307 -26.87 10.59 -5.93
C LEU A 307 -27.82 9.88 -4.96
N VAL A 308 -27.31 9.37 -3.84
CA VAL A 308 -28.14 8.78 -2.79
C VAL A 308 -29.14 9.79 -2.23
N HIS A 309 -28.71 11.03 -1.94
CA HIS A 309 -29.59 12.10 -1.43
C HIS A 309 -30.69 12.51 -2.43
N ARG A 310 -30.39 12.52 -3.73
CA ARG A 310 -31.36 12.84 -4.80
C ARG A 310 -32.27 11.66 -5.17
N GLY A 311 -32.03 10.48 -4.59
CA GLY A 311 -32.60 9.21 -5.04
C GLY A 311 -31.69 8.56 -6.10
N GLN A 312 -31.35 7.29 -5.89
CA GLN A 312 -30.44 6.56 -6.76
C GLN A 312 -30.97 6.51 -8.21
N ARG A 313 -30.20 7.07 -9.15
CA ARG A 313 -30.48 7.00 -10.60
C ARG A 313 -29.49 6.03 -11.26
N PRO A 314 -29.92 4.86 -11.77
CA PRO A 314 -29.01 3.82 -12.25
C PRO A 314 -27.99 4.28 -13.29
N ALA A 315 -28.40 5.09 -14.27
CA ALA A 315 -27.51 5.58 -15.33
C ALA A 315 -26.39 6.50 -14.79
N GLU A 316 -26.68 7.33 -13.79
CA GLU A 316 -25.67 8.19 -13.16
C GLU A 316 -24.76 7.40 -12.24
N ALA A 317 -25.30 6.39 -11.55
CA ALA A 317 -24.51 5.48 -10.73
C ALA A 317 -23.49 4.73 -11.59
N GLU A 318 -23.90 4.28 -12.78
CA GLU A 318 -23.02 3.64 -13.76
C GLU A 318 -21.96 4.62 -14.30
N ALA A 319 -22.37 5.86 -14.61
CA ALA A 319 -21.43 6.90 -15.05
C ALA A 319 -20.33 7.18 -14.00
N LEU A 320 -20.65 7.07 -12.70
CA LEU A 320 -19.64 7.16 -11.64
C LEU A 320 -18.66 5.99 -11.64
N LEU A 321 -19.11 4.77 -11.91
CA LEU A 321 -18.23 3.61 -12.04
C LEU A 321 -17.27 3.78 -13.23
N VAL A 322 -17.79 4.22 -14.38
CA VAL A 322 -16.97 4.53 -15.57
C VAL A 322 -15.95 5.64 -15.28
N ARG A 323 -16.36 6.70 -14.58
CA ARG A 323 -15.46 7.77 -14.14
C ARG A 323 -14.36 7.23 -13.22
N ARG A 324 -14.72 6.40 -12.23
CA ARG A 324 -13.74 5.81 -11.29
C ARG A 324 -12.73 4.92 -12.02
N GLU A 325 -13.18 4.15 -12.99
CA GLU A 325 -12.31 3.30 -13.81
C GLU A 325 -11.38 4.15 -14.69
N ALA A 326 -11.88 5.23 -15.31
CA ALA A 326 -11.06 6.16 -16.07
C ALA A 326 -9.92 6.78 -15.22
N LEU A 327 -10.21 7.13 -13.95
CA LEU A 327 -9.19 7.62 -13.01
C LEU A 327 -8.18 6.51 -12.63
N PHE A 328 -8.63 5.26 -12.48
CA PHE A 328 -7.73 4.13 -12.27
C PHE A 328 -6.79 3.91 -13.48
N GLN A 329 -7.27 4.11 -14.71
CA GLN A 329 -6.39 4.07 -15.88
C GLN A 329 -5.33 5.18 -15.86
N CYS A 330 -5.59 6.33 -15.24
CA CYS A 330 -4.58 7.36 -15.03
C CYS A 330 -3.48 6.89 -14.06
N THR A 331 -3.83 6.30 -12.91
CA THR A 331 -2.81 5.86 -11.93
C THR A 331 -1.96 4.70 -12.44
N LYS A 332 -2.50 3.86 -13.34
CA LYS A 332 -1.74 2.82 -14.06
C LYS A 332 -0.58 3.39 -14.88
N ARG A 333 -0.75 4.58 -15.49
CA ARG A 333 0.30 5.22 -16.29
C ARG A 333 1.39 5.88 -15.45
N VAL A 334 1.07 6.31 -14.23
CA VAL A 334 2.03 7.01 -13.35
C VAL A 334 3.17 6.06 -12.97
N SER A 335 4.40 6.41 -13.33
CA SER A 335 5.64 5.68 -13.00
C SER A 335 6.70 6.64 -12.45
N GLY A 336 7.83 6.10 -11.98
CA GLY A 336 8.98 6.91 -11.56
C GLY A 336 9.53 7.81 -12.67
N TYR A 337 9.41 7.39 -13.94
CA TYR A 337 10.00 8.07 -15.10
C TYR A 337 9.09 9.14 -15.72
N ASN A 338 7.77 8.96 -15.68
CA ASN A 338 6.81 9.84 -16.35
C ASN A 338 5.90 10.61 -15.39
N ARG A 339 6.16 10.60 -14.07
CA ARG A 339 5.28 11.28 -13.10
C ARG A 339 5.07 12.76 -13.42
N GLN A 340 6.09 13.45 -13.95
CA GLN A 340 6.05 14.88 -14.23
C GLN A 340 5.19 15.20 -15.46
N THR A 341 4.97 14.24 -16.35
CA THR A 341 4.10 14.38 -17.53
C THR A 341 2.69 13.91 -17.25
N GLU A 342 2.51 12.90 -16.38
CA GLU A 342 1.18 12.36 -16.02
C GLU A 342 0.49 13.20 -14.92
N LEU A 343 1.24 13.88 -14.06
CA LEU A 343 0.72 14.62 -12.93
C LEU A 343 1.08 16.10 -13.00
N LYS A 344 0.16 16.96 -12.54
CA LYS A 344 0.38 18.40 -12.38
C LYS A 344 1.39 18.68 -11.27
N GLN A 345 2.01 19.85 -11.29
CA GLN A 345 2.86 20.28 -10.18
C GLN A 345 1.99 20.51 -8.92
N HIS A 346 2.40 19.90 -7.80
CA HIS A 346 1.67 19.95 -6.53
C HIS A 346 1.73 21.32 -5.83
N VAL A 347 2.67 22.17 -6.23
CA VAL A 347 2.89 23.49 -5.65
C VAL A 347 2.64 24.52 -6.73
N ASP A 348 1.93 25.60 -6.38
CA ASP A 348 1.75 26.73 -7.29
C ASP A 348 3.07 27.47 -7.58
N ALA A 349 3.08 28.29 -8.62
CA ALA A 349 4.27 29.04 -9.02
C ALA A 349 4.76 30.04 -7.95
N SER A 350 3.88 30.42 -7.00
CA SER A 350 4.21 31.31 -5.88
C SER A 350 4.90 30.59 -4.72
N ARG A 351 4.99 29.25 -4.77
CA ARG A 351 5.48 28.37 -3.69
C ARG A 351 4.68 28.48 -2.38
N GLN A 352 3.50 29.08 -2.40
CA GLN A 352 2.70 29.29 -1.18
C GLN A 352 1.47 28.41 -1.06
N ASN A 353 0.96 27.84 -2.16
CA ASN A 353 -0.26 27.02 -2.13
C ASN A 353 -0.10 25.64 -2.75
N TYR A 354 -0.71 24.64 -2.12
CA TYR A 354 -0.83 23.28 -2.64
C TYR A 354 -2.01 23.16 -3.59
N THR A 355 -1.78 22.56 -4.75
CA THR A 355 -2.77 22.47 -5.83
C THR A 355 -3.59 21.18 -5.76
N TYR A 356 -3.08 20.11 -5.15
CA TYR A 356 -3.79 18.82 -5.14
C TYR A 356 -4.95 18.82 -4.15
N ALA A 357 -6.12 18.43 -4.67
CA ALA A 357 -7.39 18.34 -3.97
C ALA A 357 -8.12 17.06 -4.40
N ILE A 358 -9.31 16.85 -3.86
CA ILE A 358 -10.18 15.71 -4.24
C ILE A 358 -10.48 15.76 -5.74
N ASN A 359 -10.78 16.94 -6.28
CA ASN A 359 -11.02 17.12 -7.71
C ASN A 359 -9.84 16.59 -8.55
N PRO A 360 -10.04 15.55 -9.39
CA PRO A 360 -8.98 14.94 -10.18
C PRO A 360 -8.29 15.91 -11.15
N ARG A 361 -8.99 16.97 -11.59
CA ARG A 361 -8.44 18.01 -12.48
C ARG A 361 -7.27 18.75 -11.86
N THR A 362 -7.14 18.76 -10.54
CA THR A 362 -6.02 19.44 -9.89
C THR A 362 -4.77 18.57 -9.78
N ARG A 363 -4.88 17.27 -10.11
CA ARG A 363 -3.83 16.27 -9.93
C ARG A 363 -3.31 15.70 -11.24
N TYR A 364 -4.20 15.24 -12.11
CA TYR A 364 -3.82 14.61 -13.37
C TYR A 364 -3.61 15.66 -14.46
N ALA A 365 -2.51 15.52 -15.22
CA ALA A 365 -2.19 16.44 -16.31
C ALA A 365 -3.20 16.32 -17.46
N SER A 366 -3.65 15.09 -17.75
CA SER A 366 -4.68 14.80 -18.74
C SER A 366 -5.67 13.78 -18.18
N LEU A 367 -6.96 14.04 -18.41
CA LEU A 367 -8.06 13.14 -18.04
C LEU A 367 -8.60 12.47 -19.32
N PRO A 368 -9.05 11.20 -19.27
CA PRO A 368 -9.58 10.52 -20.45
C PRO A 368 -10.75 11.30 -21.08
N PRO A 369 -10.78 11.53 -22.41
CA PRO A 369 -11.82 12.34 -23.06
C PRO A 369 -13.25 11.86 -22.82
N ALA A 370 -13.43 10.53 -22.74
CA ALA A 370 -14.72 9.89 -22.51
C ALA A 370 -15.08 9.77 -21.01
N MET A 371 -14.28 10.35 -20.10
CA MET A 371 -14.56 10.30 -18.67
C MET A 371 -15.84 11.11 -18.36
N PRO A 372 -16.85 10.49 -17.72
CA PRO A 372 -18.05 11.23 -17.33
C PRO A 372 -17.74 12.41 -16.39
N PRO A 373 -18.48 13.53 -16.50
CA PRO A 373 -18.32 14.67 -15.60
C PRO A 373 -18.71 14.30 -14.16
N PRO A 374 -18.27 15.08 -13.16
CA PRO A 374 -18.80 14.94 -11.80
C PRO A 374 -20.30 15.30 -11.77
N LEU A 375 -21.04 14.74 -10.81
CA LEU A 375 -22.46 15.01 -10.58
C LEU A 375 -22.72 16.31 -9.79
N HIS A 376 -21.66 16.92 -9.28
CA HIS A 376 -21.62 18.27 -8.71
C HIS A 376 -20.67 19.16 -9.52
N GLY A 377 -21.00 20.46 -9.60
CA GLY A 377 -20.08 21.46 -10.16
C GLY A 377 -18.83 21.61 -9.31
N ASP A 378 -17.73 22.03 -9.95
CA ASP A 378 -16.38 22.15 -9.39
C ASP A 378 -16.28 23.06 -8.15
#